data_AF-A0A9P4Y4M7-F1
#
_entry.id   AF-A0A9P4Y4M7-F1
#
_cell.length_a   1.000
_cell.length_b   1.000
_cell.length_c   1.000
_cell.angle_alpha   90.00
_cell.angle_beta   90.00
_cell.angle_gamma   90.00
#
_symmetry.space_group_name_H-M   'P 1'
#
loop_
_entity.id
_entity.type
_entity.pdbx_description
1 polymer ?
#
loop_
_entity_poly.entity_id
_entity_poly.type
_entity_poly.pdbx_seq_one_letter_code
_entity_poly.pdbx_strand_id
1 'polypeptide(L)'
;PLAESLLPTTMDCESAFNQAFYCQSLGGQWNNIYRYGTVRACTDLWDDLWFCMRVKGQAAGPVKEDLIREHYRAKLLARYGPGKPSSEDVWRERTERVAPGEAFSAPVE
;
A
#
# COMPACT_ATOMS: atom_id res chain seq x y z
N PRO A 1 -1.21 -11.50 -9.95
CA PRO A 1 -2.04 -12.11 -8.87
C PRO A 1 -1.41 -11.80 -7.51
N LEU A 2 -2.20 -11.59 -6.44
CA LEU A 2 -1.64 -11.30 -5.12
C LEU A 2 -0.96 -12.55 -4.52
N ALA A 3 0.26 -12.40 -4.03
CA ALA A 3 0.98 -13.46 -3.36
C ALA A 3 0.52 -13.58 -1.90
N GLU A 4 -0.24 -14.63 -1.60
CA GLU A 4 -0.86 -14.84 -0.28
C GLU A 4 0.17 -14.95 0.85
N SER A 5 1.31 -15.57 0.56
CA SER A 5 2.40 -15.75 1.52
C SER A 5 3.07 -14.45 1.97
N LEU A 6 2.88 -13.35 1.23
CA LEU A 6 3.45 -12.04 1.54
C LEU A 6 2.53 -11.17 2.39
N LEU A 7 1.30 -11.62 2.67
CA LEU A 7 0.35 -10.82 3.44
C LEU A 7 0.75 -10.76 4.92
N PRO A 8 0.76 -9.57 5.53
CA PRO A 8 1.04 -9.44 6.95
C PRO A 8 0.00 -10.19 7.79
N THR A 9 0.46 -10.86 8.85
CA THR A 9 -0.38 -11.51 9.87
C THR A 9 -0.44 -10.71 11.18
N THR A 10 0.38 -9.67 11.30
CA THR A 10 0.47 -8.79 12.46
C THR A 10 0.25 -7.34 12.07
N MET A 11 -0.20 -6.53 13.02
CA MET A 11 -0.47 -5.11 12.83
C MET A 11 -0.16 -4.36 14.12
N ASP A 12 0.45 -3.18 13.98
CA ASP A 12 0.72 -2.28 15.09
C ASP A 12 -0.21 -1.06 15.04
N CYS A 13 -0.93 -0.82 16.14
CA CYS A 13 -1.93 0.25 16.20
C CYS A 13 -1.28 1.63 16.38
N GLU A 14 -0.08 1.70 16.97
CA GLU A 14 0.65 2.97 17.09
C GLU A 14 1.11 3.43 15.71
N SER A 15 1.72 2.54 14.93
CA SER A 15 2.06 2.82 13.54
C SER A 15 0.85 3.20 12.69
N ALA A 16 -0.28 2.50 12.84
CA ALA A 16 -1.51 2.85 12.14
C ALA A 16 -2.02 4.27 12.49
N PHE A 17 -1.97 4.64 13.78
CA PHE A 17 -2.33 5.98 14.22
C PHE A 17 -1.39 7.04 13.64
N ASN A 18 -0.07 6.83 13.74
CA ASN A 18 0.93 7.76 13.26
C ASN A 18 0.77 8.03 11.76
N GLN A 19 0.45 7.01 10.97
CA GLN A 19 0.18 7.16 9.54
C GLN A 19 -1.09 7.98 9.27
N ALA A 20 -2.20 7.67 9.94
CA ALA A 20 -3.46 8.39 9.78
C ALA A 20 -3.34 9.86 10.20
N PHE A 21 -2.72 10.11 11.35
CA PHE A 21 -2.49 11.45 11.88
C PHE A 21 -1.58 12.27 10.97
N TYR A 22 -0.44 11.69 10.54
CA TYR A 22 0.48 12.38 9.64
C TYR A 22 -0.20 12.75 8.31
N CYS A 23 -1.00 11.84 7.74
CA CYS A 23 -1.74 12.11 6.51
C CYS A 23 -2.67 13.32 6.65
N GLN A 24 -3.39 13.42 7.77
CA GLN A 24 -4.33 14.52 8.03
C GLN A 24 -3.64 15.83 8.45
N SER A 25 -2.39 15.76 8.91
CA SER A 25 -1.63 16.92 9.35
C SER A 25 -1.41 17.94 8.23
N LEU A 26 -1.22 19.21 8.59
CA LEU A 26 -0.95 20.28 7.62
C LEU A 26 0.26 19.98 6.73
N GLY A 27 1.34 19.45 7.31
CA GLY A 27 2.55 19.07 6.56
C GLY A 27 2.30 17.87 5.63
N GLY A 28 1.53 16.88 6.08
CA GLY A 28 1.14 15.75 5.24
C GLY A 28 0.27 16.16 4.05
N GLN A 29 -0.72 17.03 4.30
CA GLN A 29 -1.59 17.54 3.24
C GLN A 29 -0.85 18.46 2.26
N TRP A 30 0.10 19.28 2.73
CA TRP A 30 0.95 20.07 1.85
C TRP A 30 1.74 19.18 0.87
N ASN A 31 2.32 18.09 1.37
CA ASN A 31 2.99 17.11 0.52
C ASN A 31 2.05 16.45 -0.49
N ASN A 32 0.80 16.19 -0.11
CA ASN A 32 -0.22 15.63 -1.02
C ASN A 32 -0.61 16.62 -2.12
N ILE A 33 -0.78 17.90 -1.77
CA ILE A 33 -1.05 18.96 -2.75
C ILE A 33 0.12 19.11 -3.71
N TYR A 34 1.36 19.15 -3.21
CA TYR A 34 2.54 19.26 -4.05
C TYR A 34 2.69 18.07 -5.02
N ARG A 35 2.44 16.84 -4.57
CA ARG A 35 2.60 15.62 -5.38
C ARG A 35 1.43 15.32 -6.31
N TYR A 36 0.20 15.53 -5.84
CA TYR A 36 -1.02 15.05 -6.49
C TYR A 36 -1.99 16.19 -6.84
N GLY A 37 -1.67 17.44 -6.52
CA GLY A 37 -2.51 18.62 -6.81
C GLY A 37 -3.79 18.71 -5.98
N THR A 38 -4.00 17.81 -5.00
CA THR A 38 -5.26 17.69 -4.26
C THR A 38 -5.02 17.34 -2.80
N VAL A 39 -5.97 17.75 -1.95
CA VAL A 39 -6.06 17.30 -0.56
C VAL A 39 -6.50 15.84 -0.56
N ARG A 40 -5.82 14.99 0.22
CA ARG A 40 -6.16 13.57 0.35
C ARG A 40 -7.17 13.36 1.47
N ALA A 41 -8.13 12.46 1.27
CA ALA A 41 -9.16 12.14 2.27
C ALA A 41 -8.66 11.34 3.49
N CYS A 42 -7.54 10.62 3.38
CA CYS A 42 -6.91 9.83 4.45
C CYS A 42 -7.78 8.76 5.15
N THR A 43 -9.00 8.50 4.65
CA THR A 43 -9.97 7.61 5.29
C THR A 43 -9.46 6.17 5.38
N ASP A 44 -8.72 5.72 4.36
CA ASP A 44 -8.10 4.40 4.30
C ASP A 44 -7.15 4.12 5.48
N LEU A 45 -6.43 5.15 5.94
CA LEU A 45 -5.51 5.03 7.07
C LEU A 45 -6.25 5.09 8.42
N TRP A 46 -7.35 5.82 8.49
CA TRP A 46 -8.22 5.81 9.68
C TRP A 46 -8.94 4.47 9.83
N ASP A 47 -9.38 3.85 8.73
CA ASP A 47 -9.99 2.52 8.74
C ASP A 47 -9.02 1.46 9.26
N ASP A 48 -7.73 1.54 8.89
CA ASP A 48 -6.68 0.68 9.43
C ASP A 48 -6.55 0.82 10.96
N LEU A 49 -6.55 2.05 11.48
CA LEU A 49 -6.49 2.30 12.91
C LEU A 49 -7.70 1.69 13.63
N TRP A 50 -8.91 1.95 13.15
CA TRP A 50 -10.13 1.43 13.78
C TRP A 50 -10.22 -0.08 13.70
N PHE A 51 -9.79 -0.67 12.59
CA PHE A 51 -9.64 -2.12 12.47
C PHE A 51 -8.66 -2.66 13.51
N CYS A 52 -7.47 -2.06 13.63
CA CYS A 52 -6.47 -2.47 14.61
C CYS A 52 -7.03 -2.42 16.03
N MET A 53 -7.70 -1.33 16.41
CA MET A 53 -8.32 -1.19 17.73
C MET A 53 -9.40 -2.23 18.00
N ARG A 54 -10.21 -2.58 16.99
CA ARG A 54 -11.24 -3.63 17.09
C ARG A 54 -10.63 -5.02 17.31
N VAL A 55 -9.55 -5.33 16.58
CA VAL A 55 -8.89 -6.63 16.62
C VAL A 55 -7.91 -6.75 17.79
N LYS A 56 -7.43 -5.63 18.35
CA LYS A 56 -6.54 -5.61 19.53
C LYS A 56 -7.15 -6.30 20.74
N GLY A 57 -8.46 -6.21 20.93
CA GLY A 57 -9.19 -6.86 22.03
C GLY A 57 -9.39 -8.37 21.85
N GLN A 58 -9.07 -8.93 20.67
CA GLN A 58 -9.14 -10.37 20.42
C GLN A 58 -7.91 -11.09 20.99
N ALA A 59 -8.11 -12.30 21.50
CA ALA A 59 -7.02 -13.14 21.97
C ALA A 59 -6.01 -13.40 20.84
N ALA A 60 -4.73 -13.45 21.19
CA ALA A 60 -3.68 -13.83 20.24
C ALA A 60 -3.92 -15.26 19.75
N GLY A 61 -3.79 -15.50 18.45
CA GLY A 61 -4.02 -16.81 17.86
C GLY A 61 -4.34 -16.74 16.36
N PRO A 62 -4.56 -17.91 15.73
CA PRO A 62 -4.74 -18.01 14.27
C PRO A 62 -5.90 -17.18 13.75
N VAL A 63 -6.99 -17.06 14.53
CA VAL A 63 -8.16 -16.24 14.17
C VAL A 63 -7.79 -14.78 13.98
N LYS A 64 -6.95 -14.22 14.85
CA LYS A 64 -6.50 -12.83 14.75
C LYS A 64 -5.62 -12.63 13.52
N GLU A 65 -4.70 -13.57 13.26
CA GLU A 65 -3.82 -13.53 12.11
C GLU A 65 -4.59 -13.60 10.79
N ASP A 66 -5.61 -14.46 10.73
CA ASP A 66 -6.48 -14.61 9.56
C ASP A 66 -7.30 -13.33 9.30
N LEU A 67 -7.85 -12.70 10.35
CA LEU A 67 -8.55 -11.42 10.22
C LEU A 67 -7.63 -10.30 9.69
N ILE A 68 -6.40 -10.21 10.21
CA ILE A 68 -5.41 -9.24 9.74
C ILE A 68 -5.02 -9.52 8.29
N ARG A 69 -4.80 -10.79 7.94
CA ARG A 69 -4.49 -11.22 6.57
C ARG A 69 -5.60 -10.84 5.60
N GLU A 70 -6.85 -11.09 5.96
CA GLU A 70 -8.03 -10.73 5.15
C GLU A 70 -8.17 -9.22 4.96
N HIS A 71 -7.93 -8.42 6.01
CA HIS A 71 -7.94 -6.96 5.93
C HIS A 71 -6.91 -6.45 4.91
N TYR A 72 -5.66 -6.91 5.00
CA TYR A 72 -4.62 -6.54 4.04
C TYR A 72 -4.90 -7.05 2.63
N ARG A 73 -5.47 -8.25 2.49
CA ARG A 73 -5.89 -8.79 1.18
C ARG A 73 -6.92 -7.87 0.53
N ALA A 74 -7.99 -7.51 1.24
CA ALA A 74 -9.03 -6.63 0.74
C ALA A 74 -8.47 -5.25 0.34
N LYS A 75 -7.58 -4.70 1.16
CA LYS A 75 -6.90 -3.43 0.88
C LYS A 75 -6.05 -3.50 -0.40
N LEU A 76 -5.27 -4.56 -0.58
CA LEU A 76 -4.44 -4.74 -1.76
C LEU A 76 -5.27 -5.01 -3.02
N LEU A 77 -6.37 -5.75 -2.93
CA LEU A 77 -7.31 -5.92 -4.05
C LEU A 77 -7.99 -4.61 -4.43
N ALA A 78 -8.34 -3.76 -3.46
CA ALA A 78 -8.92 -2.45 -3.75
C ALA A 78 -7.94 -1.53 -4.50
N ARG A 79 -6.63 -1.68 -4.23
CA ARG A 79 -5.58 -0.84 -4.82
C ARG A 79 -5.00 -1.39 -6.13
N TYR A 80 -4.75 -2.70 -6.17
CA TYR A 80 -4.01 -3.39 -7.24
C TYR A 80 -4.80 -4.56 -7.84
N GLY A 81 -6.09 -4.67 -7.55
CA GLY A 81 -6.95 -5.70 -8.09
C GLY A 81 -7.26 -5.53 -9.59
N PRO A 82 -8.03 -6.46 -10.16
CA PRO A 82 -8.38 -6.42 -11.58
C PRO A 82 -9.10 -5.12 -11.94
N GLY A 83 -8.73 -4.52 -13.06
CA GLY A 83 -9.30 -3.25 -13.54
C GLY A 83 -8.78 -1.99 -12.84
N LYS A 84 -7.78 -2.12 -11.96
CA LYS A 84 -7.04 -0.97 -11.42
C LYS A 84 -5.85 -0.63 -12.34
N PRO A 85 -5.47 0.66 -12.42
CA PRO A 85 -4.33 1.06 -13.22
C PRO A 85 -3.07 0.36 -12.73
N SER A 86 -2.37 -0.30 -13.66
CA SER A 86 -1.13 -1.03 -13.42
C SER A 86 0.01 -0.37 -14.17
N SER A 87 1.25 -0.54 -13.69
CA SER A 87 2.42 -0.17 -14.47
C SER A 87 2.49 -0.91 -15.80
N GLU A 88 1.89 -2.10 -15.87
CA GLU A 88 1.78 -2.91 -17.09
C GLU A 88 0.91 -2.28 -18.19
N ASP A 89 0.07 -1.30 -17.83
CA ASP A 89 -0.72 -0.55 -18.81
C ASP A 89 0.16 0.39 -19.65
N VAL A 90 1.30 0.82 -19.09
CA VAL A 90 2.27 1.70 -19.74
C VAL A 90 3.50 0.92 -20.22
N TRP A 91 3.99 -0.03 -19.42
CA TRP A 91 5.23 -0.75 -19.65
C TRP A 91 4.98 -2.25 -19.66
N ARG A 92 5.10 -2.88 -20.82
CA ARG A 92 5.01 -4.34 -20.90
C ARG A 92 6.25 -5.00 -20.32
N GLU A 93 6.06 -6.13 -19.65
CA GLU A 93 7.15 -6.98 -19.21
C GLU A 93 8.03 -7.38 -20.41
N ARG A 94 9.35 -7.36 -20.21
CA ARG A 94 10.29 -7.86 -21.21
C ARG A 94 10.40 -9.37 -21.10
N THR A 95 10.20 -10.07 -22.21
CA THR A 95 10.36 -11.53 -22.28
C THR A 95 11.82 -11.96 -22.32
N GLU A 96 12.74 -11.04 -22.64
CA GLU A 96 14.15 -11.31 -22.81
C GLU A 96 15.02 -10.31 -22.04
N ARG A 97 16.24 -10.74 -21.71
CA ARG A 97 17.22 -9.88 -21.03
C ARG A 97 17.74 -8.84 -22.02
N VAL A 98 17.93 -7.61 -21.54
CA VAL A 98 18.60 -6.55 -22.30
C VAL A 98 20.05 -6.96 -22.53
N ALA A 99 20.59 -6.73 -23.72
CA ALA A 99 21.96 -7.14 -24.02
C ALA A 99 22.96 -6.32 -23.17
N PRO A 100 24.10 -6.92 -22.78
CA PRO A 100 25.13 -6.18 -22.07
C PRO A 100 25.56 -4.93 -22.84
N GLY A 101 25.52 -3.77 -22.18
CA GLY A 101 25.96 -2.48 -22.74
C GLY A 101 24.90 -1.66 -23.47
N GLU A 102 23.67 -2.16 -23.65
CA GLU A 102 22.60 -1.38 -24.30
C GLU A 102 21.89 -0.41 -23.34
N ALA A 103 21.68 -0.83 -22.08
CA ALA A 103 20.97 -0.02 -21.10
C ALA A 103 21.81 1.21 -20.67
N PHE A 104 21.18 2.40 -20.69
CA PHE A 104 21.80 3.67 -20.26
C PHE A 104 23.09 4.05 -21.03
N SER A 105 23.20 3.62 -22.30
CA SER A 105 24.37 3.87 -23.16
C SER A 105 24.43 5.30 -23.71
N ALA A 106 23.29 5.99 -23.80
CA ALA A 106 23.24 7.38 -24.21
C ALA A 106 23.46 8.34 -23.03
N PRO A 107 24.20 9.44 -23.20
CA PRO A 107 24.25 10.50 -22.20
C PRO A 107 22.87 11.14 -22.04
N VAL A 108 22.49 11.46 -20.80
CA VAL A 108 21.29 12.25 -20.51
C VAL A 108 21.62 13.71 -20.84
N GLU A 109 20.92 14.29 -21.82
CA GLU A 109 21.00 15.73 -22.14
C GLU A 109 20.48 16.61 -21.00
#